data_AF-A0A926CKL2-F1
#
_entry.id   AF-A0A926CKL2-F1
#
_cell.length_a   1.000
_cell.length_b   1.000
_cell.length_c   1.000
_cell.angle_alpha   90.00
_cell.angle_beta   90.00
_cell.angle_gamma   90.00
#
_symmetry.space_group_name_H-M   'P 1'
#
loop_
_entity.id
_entity.type
_entity.pdbx_description
1 polymer ?
#
loop_
_entity_poly.entity_id
_entity_poly.type
_entity_poly.pdbx_seq_one_letter_code
_entity_poly.pdbx_strand_id
1 'polypeptide(L)'
;MNDFIENALRVLNTAENAMGTGHRPTDFTILIGDHGASRMIADSDWPLQSLRIEHGARAVYRVRSRAGSVQVDGEMAGRSCQFSTTVFHGRDLRSAPIPNHQLAIASSSEVSR
;
A
#
# COMPACT_ATOMS: atom_id res chain seq x y z
N MET A 1 0.78 4.06 -16.86
CA MET A 1 1.69 3.07 -16.21
C MET A 1 2.14 3.54 -14.83
N ASN A 2 2.39 4.84 -14.65
CA ASN A 2 2.74 5.41 -13.34
C ASN A 2 1.58 5.42 -12.35
N ASP A 3 0.35 5.59 -12.83
CA ASP A 3 -0.84 5.73 -11.98
C ASP A 3 -1.02 4.55 -11.01
N PHE A 4 -0.62 3.33 -11.37
CA PHE A 4 -0.67 2.18 -10.47
C PHE A 4 0.23 2.36 -9.24
N ILE A 5 1.47 2.75 -9.48
CA ILE A 5 2.46 2.96 -8.43
C ILE A 5 2.15 4.24 -7.65
N GLU A 6 1.80 5.32 -8.34
CA GLU A 6 1.38 6.58 -7.72
C GLU A 6 0.15 6.41 -6.82
N ASN A 7 -0.83 5.61 -7.24
CA ASN A 7 -1.99 5.29 -6.41
C ASN A 7 -1.58 4.47 -5.18
N ALA A 8 -0.71 3.46 -5.33
CA ALA A 8 -0.21 2.69 -4.20
C ALA A 8 0.51 3.59 -3.17
N LEU A 9 1.36 4.51 -3.63
CA LEU A 9 2.05 5.48 -2.79
C LEU A 9 1.08 6.47 -2.13
N ARG A 10 0.05 6.93 -2.84
CA ARG A 10 -0.99 7.79 -2.28
C ARG A 10 -1.78 7.07 -1.18
N VAL A 11 -2.10 5.80 -1.38
CA VAL A 11 -2.77 4.95 -0.37
C VAL A 11 -1.86 4.78 0.86
N LEU A 12 -0.57 4.47 0.66
CA LEU A 12 0.41 4.34 1.74
C LEU A 12 0.49 5.63 2.57
N ASN A 13 0.70 6.77 1.92
CA ASN A 13 0.80 8.07 2.58
C ASN A 13 -0.48 8.42 3.36
N THR A 14 -1.65 8.13 2.79
CA THR A 14 -2.92 8.40 3.48
C THR A 14 -3.07 7.55 4.73
N ALA A 15 -2.74 6.26 4.64
CA ALA A 15 -2.81 5.35 5.78
C ALA A 15 -1.76 5.67 6.86
N GLU A 16 -0.55 6.09 6.47
CA GLU A 16 0.49 6.54 7.40
C GLU A 16 0.07 7.79 8.17
N ASN A 17 -0.48 8.79 7.47
CA ASN A 17 -0.99 10.00 8.11
C ASN A 17 -2.13 9.69 9.09
N ALA A 18 -3.01 8.74 8.75
CA ALA A 18 -4.06 8.29 9.67
C ALA A 18 -3.47 7.71 10.97
N MET A 19 -2.42 6.88 10.88
CA MET A 19 -1.71 6.37 12.07
C MET A 19 -1.09 7.48 12.93
N GLY A 20 -0.51 8.51 12.30
CA GLY A 20 0.09 9.65 13.01
C GLY A 20 -0.91 10.44 13.86
N THR A 21 -2.21 10.36 13.54
CA THR A 21 -3.30 11.00 14.31
C THR A 21 -3.82 10.11 15.47
N GLY A 22 -3.19 8.96 15.71
CA GLY A 22 -3.61 8.00 16.75
C GLY A 22 -4.70 7.03 16.28
N HIS A 23 -5.15 7.11 15.02
CA HIS A 23 -6.11 6.19 14.44
C HIS A 23 -5.36 5.04 13.75
N ARG A 24 -5.49 3.81 14.26
CA ARG A 24 -4.92 2.64 13.58
C ARG A 24 -5.92 2.14 12.54
N PRO A 25 -5.63 2.24 11.23
CA PRO A 25 -6.51 1.67 10.23
C PRO A 25 -6.56 0.16 10.41
N THR A 26 -7.77 -0.40 10.42
CA THR A 26 -7.98 -1.84 10.29
C THR A 26 -7.46 -2.31 8.93
N ASP A 27 -7.10 -3.58 8.79
CA ASP A 27 -6.68 -4.10 7.49
C ASP A 27 -7.86 -4.02 6.49
N PHE A 28 -7.58 -3.52 5.29
CA PHE A 28 -8.60 -3.33 4.26
C PHE A 28 -8.02 -3.49 2.85
N THR A 29 -8.90 -3.71 1.88
CA THR A 29 -8.56 -3.83 0.46
C THR A 29 -9.38 -2.83 -0.34
N ILE A 30 -8.72 -2.02 -1.16
CA ILE A 30 -9.31 -1.09 -2.12
C ILE A 30 -9.28 -1.73 -3.50
N LEU A 31 -10.42 -1.76 -4.17
CA LEU A 31 -10.58 -2.19 -5.55
C LEU A 31 -10.90 -0.96 -6.39
N ILE A 32 -10.14 -0.74 -7.45
CA ILE A 32 -10.36 0.32 -8.42
C ILE A 32 -10.77 -0.33 -9.73
N GLY A 33 -12.04 -0.17 -10.10
CA GLY A 33 -12.58 -0.55 -11.40
C GLY A 33 -12.27 0.47 -12.48
N ASP A 34 -12.80 0.22 -13.67
CA ASP A 34 -12.71 1.16 -14.78
C ASP A 34 -13.55 2.42 -14.49
N HIS A 35 -13.14 3.56 -15.07
CA HIS A 35 -13.77 4.87 -14.87
C HIS A 35 -13.82 5.40 -13.43
N GLY A 36 -12.97 4.89 -12.54
CA GLY A 36 -12.82 5.43 -11.18
C GLY A 36 -13.82 4.88 -10.16
N ALA A 37 -14.57 3.83 -10.51
CA ALA A 37 -15.35 3.09 -9.53
C ALA A 37 -14.41 2.55 -8.44
N SER A 38 -14.65 2.90 -7.18
CA SER A 38 -13.88 2.41 -6.03
C SER A 38 -14.78 1.62 -5.08
N ARG A 39 -14.29 0.45 -4.68
CA ARG A 39 -14.92 -0.38 -3.64
C ARG A 39 -13.89 -0.68 -2.57
N MET A 40 -14.32 -0.65 -1.31
CA MET A 40 -13.50 -1.03 -0.18
C MET A 40 -14.08 -2.31 0.46
N ILE A 41 -13.19 -3.25 0.77
CA ILE A 41 -13.50 -4.47 1.50
C ILE A 41 -12.67 -4.44 2.78
N ALA A 42 -13.32 -4.40 3.93
CA ALA A 42 -12.64 -4.56 5.21
C ALA A 42 -12.24 -6.03 5.39
N ASP A 43 -11.05 -6.27 5.94
CA ASP A 43 -10.60 -7.57 6.45
C ASP A 43 -10.87 -8.76 5.50
N SER A 44 -10.05 -8.87 4.44
CA SER A 44 -10.17 -9.92 3.43
C SER A 44 -8.88 -10.71 3.29
N ASP A 45 -8.98 -12.03 3.46
CA ASP A 45 -7.86 -12.97 3.30
C ASP A 45 -7.67 -13.48 1.86
N TRP A 46 -8.55 -13.11 0.93
CA TRP A 46 -8.48 -13.60 -0.44
C TRP A 46 -7.21 -13.10 -1.13
N PRO A 47 -6.61 -13.86 -2.05
CA PRO A 47 -5.48 -13.36 -2.85
C PRO A 47 -5.90 -12.13 -3.67
N LEU A 48 -5.00 -11.14 -3.81
CA LEU A 48 -5.30 -9.90 -4.53
C LEU A 48 -5.71 -10.15 -5.99
N GLN A 49 -5.03 -11.10 -6.65
CA GLN A 49 -5.36 -11.51 -8.01
C GLN A 49 -6.78 -12.06 -8.13
N SER A 50 -7.21 -12.89 -7.18
CA SER A 50 -8.58 -13.41 -7.13
C SER A 50 -9.57 -12.28 -6.94
N LEU A 51 -9.34 -11.38 -5.98
CA LEU A 51 -10.20 -10.21 -5.75
C LEU A 51 -10.31 -9.33 -7.00
N ARG A 52 -9.21 -9.15 -7.74
CA ARG A 52 -9.22 -8.36 -8.97
C ARG A 52 -10.10 -9.00 -10.04
N ILE A 53 -9.93 -10.30 -10.26
CA ILE A 53 -10.69 -11.05 -11.29
C ILE A 53 -12.17 -11.10 -10.93
N GLU A 54 -12.50 -11.51 -9.70
CA GLU A 54 -13.88 -11.69 -9.24
C GLU A 54 -14.68 -10.39 -9.23
N HIS A 55 -14.04 -9.27 -8.92
CA HIS A 55 -14.71 -7.96 -8.88
C HIS A 55 -14.51 -7.13 -10.16
N GLY A 56 -13.86 -7.69 -11.20
CA GLY A 56 -13.58 -6.96 -12.44
C GLY A 56 -12.78 -5.67 -12.20
N ALA A 57 -11.92 -5.65 -11.18
CA ALA A 57 -11.15 -4.46 -10.85
C ALA A 57 -9.97 -4.31 -11.83
N ARG A 58 -9.64 -3.06 -12.16
CA ARG A 58 -8.42 -2.73 -12.90
C ARG A 58 -7.18 -2.87 -12.01
N ALA A 59 -7.30 -2.45 -10.75
CA ALA A 59 -6.24 -2.53 -9.76
C ALA A 59 -6.82 -2.84 -8.38
N VAL A 60 -6.05 -3.55 -7.56
CA VAL A 60 -6.40 -3.83 -6.17
C VAL A 60 -5.23 -3.47 -5.28
N TYR A 61 -5.50 -2.82 -4.14
CA TYR A 61 -4.50 -2.46 -3.13
C TYR A 61 -4.95 -2.95 -1.76
N ARG A 62 -4.15 -3.80 -1.12
CA ARG A 62 -4.36 -4.22 0.27
C ARG A 62 -3.50 -3.40 1.20
N VAL A 63 -4.12 -2.84 2.21
CA VAL A 63 -3.47 -2.09 3.29
C VAL A 63 -3.46 -2.96 4.54
N ARG A 64 -2.28 -3.13 5.13
CA ARG A 64 -2.07 -3.85 6.38
C ARG A 64 -1.39 -2.96 7.40
N SER A 65 -1.97 -2.84 8.59
CA SER A 65 -1.38 -2.07 9.69
C SER A 65 -0.66 -2.99 10.67
N ARG A 66 0.66 -2.84 10.81
CA ARG A 66 1.49 -3.64 11.71
C ARG A 66 2.26 -2.76 12.68
N ALA A 67 1.92 -2.82 13.98
CA ALA A 67 2.73 -2.30 15.09
C ALA A 67 3.53 -1.00 14.81
N GLY A 68 2.89 0.02 14.24
CA GLY A 68 3.51 1.32 13.94
C GLY A 68 3.98 1.52 12.49
N SER A 69 3.80 0.54 11.59
CA SER A 69 3.96 0.70 10.15
C SER A 69 2.70 0.34 9.36
N VAL A 70 2.65 0.86 8.14
CA VAL A 70 1.68 0.48 7.11
C VAL A 70 2.41 -0.26 6.00
N GLN A 71 1.80 -1.33 5.52
CA GLN A 71 2.18 -2.00 4.29
C GLN A 71 1.04 -1.90 3.27
N VAL A 72 1.38 -1.62 2.02
CA VAL A 72 0.46 -1.60 0.88
C VAL A 72 0.96 -2.57 -0.17
N ASP A 73 0.15 -3.58 -0.47
CA ASP A 73 0.38 -4.54 -1.55
C ASP A 73 -0.57 -4.23 -2.71
N GLY A 74 -0.06 -4.06 -3.92
CA GLY A 74 -0.84 -3.77 -5.12
C GLY A 74 -0.78 -4.90 -6.15
N GLU A 75 -1.88 -5.12 -6.87
CA GLU A 75 -1.95 -6.01 -8.03
C GLU A 75 -2.72 -5.36 -9.18
N MET A 76 -2.18 -5.47 -10.39
CA MET A 76 -2.77 -4.97 -11.64
C MET A 76 -2.33 -5.87 -12.79
N ALA A 77 -3.25 -6.67 -13.33
CA ALA A 77 -3.11 -7.41 -14.59
C ALA A 77 -1.72 -8.06 -14.80
N GLY A 78 -1.28 -8.87 -13.83
CA GLY A 78 0.01 -9.58 -13.89
C GLY A 78 1.22 -8.81 -13.37
N ARG A 79 1.01 -7.59 -12.86
CA ARG A 79 2.01 -6.79 -12.16
C ARG A 79 1.66 -6.70 -10.69
N SER A 80 2.66 -6.71 -9.83
CA SER A 80 2.52 -6.48 -8.40
C SER A 80 3.46 -5.38 -7.93
N CYS A 81 3.08 -4.71 -6.85
CA CYS A 81 3.95 -3.81 -6.12
C CYS A 81 3.75 -4.01 -4.62
N GLN A 82 4.77 -3.68 -3.84
CA GLN A 82 4.70 -3.70 -2.39
C GLN A 82 5.44 -2.49 -1.86
N PHE A 83 4.78 -1.72 -0.99
CA PHE A 83 5.36 -0.59 -0.30
C PHE A 83 5.12 -0.73 1.20
N SER A 84 6.06 -0.26 2.01
CA SER A 84 5.91 -0.24 3.46
C SER A 84 6.54 1.01 4.04
N THR A 85 5.95 1.54 5.11
CA THR A 85 6.60 2.56 5.92
C THR A 85 7.61 1.89 6.84
N THR A 86 8.73 2.57 7.08
CA THR A 86 9.74 2.11 8.04
C THR A 86 9.25 2.46 9.44
N VAL A 87 9.22 1.48 10.35
CA VAL A 87 8.95 1.76 11.77
C VAL A 87 10.13 2.52 12.37
N PHE A 88 9.93 3.80 12.72
CA PHE A 88 10.85 4.47 13.63
C PHE A 88 10.56 4.00 15.05
N HIS A 89 11.30 3.00 15.53
CA HIS A 89 11.27 2.57 16.94
C HIS A 89 11.93 3.67 17.81
N GLY A 90 11.15 4.66 18.19
CA GLY A 90 11.60 5.73 19.07
C GLY A 90 11.71 5.27 20.53
N ARG A 91 12.93 5.03 20.99
CA ARG A 91 13.36 5.45 22.33
C ARG A 91 13.96 6.86 22.32
N ASP A 92 13.57 7.71 21.36
CA ASP A 92 14.06 9.08 21.32
C ASP A 92 12.92 10.07 21.03
N LEU A 93 12.43 10.68 22.10
CA LEU A 93 11.30 11.63 22.12
C LEU A 93 11.71 13.06 21.75
N ARG A 94 12.71 13.26 20.88
CA ARG A 94 13.19 14.61 20.53
C ARG A 94 13.41 14.90 19.05
N SER A 95 13.14 13.97 18.14
CA SER A 95 13.22 14.25 16.71
C SER A 95 12.23 13.39 15.94
N ALA A 96 10.98 13.84 15.85
CA ALA A 96 10.12 13.35 14.77
C ALA A 96 10.74 13.82 13.45
N PRO A 97 11.17 12.93 12.54
CA PRO A 97 11.55 13.35 11.22
C PRO A 97 10.26 13.73 10.48
N ILE A 98 10.23 14.95 9.93
CA ILE A 98 9.31 15.30 8.85
C ILE A 98 9.57 14.26 7.74
N PRO A 99 8.57 13.51 7.25
CA PRO A 99 8.80 12.50 6.22
C PRO A 99 9.28 13.20 4.94
N ASN A 100 10.60 13.18 4.75
CA ASN A 100 11.24 13.71 3.56
C ASN A 100 11.29 12.59 2.52
N HIS A 101 10.74 12.86 1.34
CA HIS A 101 10.59 11.90 0.25
C HIS A 101 11.94 11.29 -0.14
N GLN A 102 12.13 10.00 0.12
CA GLN A 102 13.13 9.20 -0.59
C GLN A 102 12.44 8.00 -1.24
N LEU A 103 12.19 8.14 -2.54
CA LEU A 103 11.82 7.03 -3.42
C LEU A 103 12.90 5.95 -3.33
N ALA A 104 12.64 4.85 -2.63
CA ALA A 104 13.40 3.63 -2.81
C ALA A 104 12.85 2.93 -4.06
N ILE A 105 13.52 3.13 -5.20
CA ILE A 105 13.27 2.37 -6.42
C ILE A 105 13.90 0.98 -6.19
N ALA A 106 13.09 -0.05 -5.97
CA ALA A 106 13.60 -1.41 -5.92
C ALA A 106 14.11 -1.80 -7.32
N SER A 107 15.43 -1.94 -7.43
CA SER A 107 16.10 -2.43 -8.63
C SER A 107 15.70 -3.89 -8.87
N SER A 108 15.08 -4.17 -10.01
CA SER A 108 14.84 -5.52 -10.50
C SER A 108 16.16 -6.26 -10.60
N SER A 109 16.32 -7.33 -9.83
CA SER A 109 17.40 -8.29 -10.03
C SER A 109 17.09 -9.08 -11.30
N GLU A 110 17.86 -8.84 -12.36
CA GLU A 110 17.94 -9.78 -13.49
C GLU A 110 18.69 -11.03 -13.03
N VAL A 111 17.97 -12.15 -13.00
CA VAL A 111 18.53 -13.50 -13.02
C VAL A 111 18.79 -13.86 -14.47
N SER A 112 20.04 -14.12 -14.87
CA SER A 112 20.45 -15.41 -15.46
C SER A 112 21.85 -15.38 -16.12
N ARG A 113 22.63 -16.38 -15.69
CA ARG A 113 23.76 -17.09 -16.33
C ARG A 113 25.15 -16.44 -16.34
#